data_AF-A0A7M2A1F9-F1
#
_entry.id   AF-A0A7M2A1F9-F1
#
_cell.length_a   1.000
_cell.length_b   1.000
_cell.length_c   1.000
_cell.angle_alpha   90.00
_cell.angle_beta   90.00
_cell.angle_gamma   90.00
#
_symmetry.space_group_name_H-M   'P 1'
#
loop_
_entity.id
_entity.type
_entity.pdbx_description
1 polymer ?
#
loop_
_entity_poly.entity_id
_entity_poly.type
_entity_poly.pdbx_seq_one_letter_code
_entity_poly.pdbx_strand_id
1 'polypeptide(L)'
;MLKWNKKKFLIGLFLVCLVVIAACSGKEKTDEEKLTELLKDTIVNSGNIKESSSEVEPPTVESELREINNFLTMDIWNDGFVNISSYTRRGTDALGQTLDIDFLIERLGKSMEKKAEYDTYIQGLDPKYDDLKQVWTKLSNETDILYNTLKDNKPTANDEDYKFDTGLYSQYKDAFSNDVMALNP
;
A
#
# COMPACT_ATOMS: atom_id res chain seq x y z
N MET A 1 -8.86 -14.76 55.39
CA MET A 1 -7.48 -15.29 55.55
C MET A 1 -6.72 -14.91 54.28
N LEU A 2 -5.97 -13.79 54.20
CA LEU A 2 -4.56 -13.62 54.59
C LEU A 2 -3.71 -14.82 54.11
N LYS A 3 -2.71 -14.68 53.21
CA LYS A 3 -1.52 -13.84 53.37
C LYS A 3 -0.76 -13.50 52.07
N TRP A 4 -0.22 -12.29 52.14
CA TRP A 4 0.89 -11.60 51.47
C TRP A 4 2.25 -12.32 51.45
N ASN A 5 3.10 -12.03 50.44
CA ASN A 5 4.42 -11.33 50.55
C ASN A 5 5.18 -11.41 49.19
N LYS A 6 5.64 -10.33 48.54
CA LYS A 6 6.64 -9.25 48.84
C LYS A 6 8.12 -9.65 48.69
N LYS A 7 8.82 -8.86 47.86
CA LYS A 7 10.19 -8.22 47.97
C LYS A 7 10.91 -8.32 46.61
N LYS A 8 11.16 -7.27 45.81
CA LYS A 8 12.07 -6.09 45.93
C LYS A 8 13.52 -6.43 46.32
N PHE A 9 14.49 -6.14 45.44
CA PHE A 9 15.91 -5.84 45.68
C PHE A 9 16.56 -5.55 44.29
N LEU A 10 17.55 -4.69 44.04
CA LEU A 10 18.10 -3.46 44.62
C LEU A 10 19.10 -2.91 43.57
N ILE A 11 19.34 -1.60 43.58
CA ILE A 11 20.27 -0.85 42.73
C ILE A 11 21.74 -1.23 43.03
N GLY A 12 22.59 -1.28 42.00
CA GLY A 12 24.04 -1.43 42.13
C GLY A 12 24.82 -0.65 41.07
N LEU A 13 25.33 0.51 41.48
CA LEU A 13 26.37 1.32 40.82
C LEU A 13 27.74 0.68 41.09
N PHE A 14 28.72 0.83 40.17
CA PHE A 14 30.21 0.76 40.29
C PHE A 14 30.78 0.07 39.03
N LEU A 15 31.94 0.36 38.45
CA LEU A 15 32.94 1.44 38.50
C LEU A 15 33.93 1.10 37.35
N VAL A 16 34.45 2.11 36.66
CA VAL A 16 35.41 1.99 35.55
C VAL A 16 36.73 1.36 36.00
N CYS A 17 37.26 0.40 35.23
CA CYS A 17 38.69 0.07 35.21
C CYS A 17 39.17 -0.16 33.76
N LEU A 18 39.94 0.80 33.25
CA LEU A 18 40.88 0.65 32.15
C LEU A 18 42.16 0.01 32.68
N VAL A 19 42.65 -1.08 32.07
CA VAL A 19 44.10 -1.31 31.85
C VAL A 19 44.29 -2.15 30.57
N VAL A 20 45.22 -1.66 29.75
CA VAL A 20 45.68 -2.11 28.42
C VAL A 20 46.68 -3.28 28.55
N ILE A 21 46.88 -4.10 27.50
CA ILE A 21 48.17 -4.39 26.81
C ILE A 21 48.05 -5.55 25.80
N ALA A 22 48.25 -5.17 24.52
CA ALA A 22 48.97 -5.78 23.39
C ALA A 22 49.03 -7.31 23.11
N ALA A 23 48.75 -7.68 21.85
CA ALA A 23 49.56 -8.61 21.06
C ALA A 23 49.21 -8.54 19.54
N CYS A 24 50.23 -8.65 18.69
CA CYS A 24 50.24 -8.45 17.23
C CYS A 24 49.44 -9.46 16.40
N SER A 25 48.83 -9.02 15.29
CA SER A 25 48.64 -9.81 14.05
C SER A 25 48.24 -8.87 12.90
N GLY A 26 48.51 -9.27 11.66
CA GLY A 26 48.49 -8.44 10.45
C GLY A 26 47.20 -7.64 10.21
N LYS A 27 47.35 -6.44 9.66
CA LYS A 27 46.22 -5.60 9.20
C LYS A 27 45.62 -6.23 7.94
N GLU A 28 44.64 -7.10 8.13
CA GLU A 28 43.59 -7.29 7.15
C GLU A 28 42.64 -6.08 7.26
N LYS A 29 42.49 -5.33 6.17
CA LYS A 29 41.51 -4.23 6.10
C LYS A 29 40.12 -4.81 6.32
N THR A 30 39.37 -4.24 7.26
CA THR A 30 37.97 -4.60 7.53
C THR A 30 37.11 -4.36 6.29
N ASP A 31 36.02 -5.12 6.16
CA ASP A 31 35.14 -5.05 4.99
C ASP A 31 34.54 -3.64 4.78
N GLU A 32 34.37 -2.88 5.86
CA GLU A 32 33.95 -1.48 5.82
C GLU A 32 34.99 -0.56 5.16
N GLU A 33 36.29 -0.79 5.39
CA GLU A 33 37.35 0.00 4.76
C GLU A 33 37.43 -0.31 3.25
N LYS A 34 37.24 -1.58 2.86
CA LYS A 34 37.16 -1.99 1.45
C LYS A 34 35.92 -1.41 0.75
N LEU A 35 34.78 -1.41 1.43
CA LEU A 35 33.54 -0.82 0.91
C LEU A 35 33.71 0.70 0.69
N THR A 36 34.37 1.37 1.63
CA THR A 36 34.63 2.82 1.54
C THR A 36 35.62 3.15 0.41
N GLU A 37 36.62 2.31 0.17
CA GLU A 37 37.56 2.45 -0.94
C GLU A 37 36.88 2.21 -2.30
N LEU A 38 36.01 1.19 -2.40
CA LEU A 38 35.19 0.92 -3.60
C LEU A 38 34.19 2.06 -3.90
N LEU A 39 33.56 2.63 -2.88
CA LEU A 39 32.65 3.77 -3.03
C LEU A 39 33.41 5.02 -3.47
N LYS A 40 34.60 5.28 -2.91
CA LYS A 40 35.43 6.42 -3.33
C LYS A 40 35.90 6.30 -4.77
N ASP A 41 36.35 5.13 -5.20
CA ASP A 41 36.74 4.90 -6.60
C ASP A 41 35.55 5.04 -7.56
N THR A 42 34.36 4.58 -7.15
CA THR A 42 33.14 4.72 -7.96
C THR A 42 32.70 6.19 -8.09
N ILE A 43 32.81 6.97 -7.02
CA ILE A 43 32.43 8.40 -7.00
C ILE A 43 33.43 9.25 -7.79
N VAL A 44 34.73 8.95 -7.73
CA VAL A 44 35.76 9.71 -8.46
C VAL A 44 35.75 9.44 -9.97
N ASN A 45 35.32 8.24 -10.40
CA ASN A 45 35.21 7.91 -11.83
C ASN A 45 33.90 8.37 -12.50
N SER A 46 32.89 8.76 -11.71
CA SER A 46 31.64 9.36 -12.22
C SER A 46 31.67 10.88 -12.10
N GLY A 47 32.60 11.50 -12.83
CA GLY A 47 32.63 12.96 -12.98
C GLY A 47 31.32 13.47 -13.61
N ASN A 48 30.71 14.46 -12.95
CA ASN A 48 29.52 15.24 -13.33
C ASN A 48 28.12 14.66 -13.02
N ILE A 49 27.89 14.24 -11.78
CA ILE A 49 26.55 14.44 -11.19
C ILE A 49 26.65 15.68 -10.31
N LYS A 50 26.21 16.83 -10.83
CA LYS A 50 25.72 17.91 -9.97
C LYS A 50 24.58 17.29 -9.19
N GLU A 51 24.80 17.06 -7.91
CA GLU A 51 23.79 16.69 -6.93
C GLU A 51 22.79 17.85 -6.83
N SER A 52 21.90 17.92 -7.81
CA SER A 52 20.66 18.68 -7.70
C SER A 52 19.79 17.86 -6.77
N SER A 53 19.94 18.10 -5.47
CA SER A 53 18.93 17.75 -4.49
C SER A 53 17.68 18.57 -4.81
N SER A 54 16.91 18.14 -5.81
CA SER A 54 15.55 18.59 -6.01
C SER A 54 14.75 18.04 -4.85
N GLU A 55 14.47 18.91 -3.87
CA GLU A 55 13.46 18.67 -2.85
C GLU A 55 12.17 18.26 -3.58
N VAL A 56 11.74 17.01 -3.40
CA VAL A 56 10.50 16.52 -4.02
C VAL A 56 9.37 17.26 -3.34
N GLU A 57 8.72 18.20 -4.05
CA GLU A 57 7.55 18.89 -3.53
C GLU A 57 6.49 17.86 -3.10
N PRO A 58 5.78 18.09 -1.98
CA PRO A 58 4.73 17.20 -1.54
C PRO A 58 3.64 17.09 -2.62
N PRO A 59 2.97 15.93 -2.76
CA PRO A 59 1.92 15.76 -3.75
C PRO A 59 0.81 16.81 -3.54
N THR A 60 0.34 17.41 -4.63
CA THR A 60 -0.84 18.27 -4.61
C THR A 60 -2.10 17.43 -4.40
N VAL A 61 -3.19 18.05 -3.96
CA VAL A 61 -4.48 17.37 -3.79
C VAL A 61 -4.94 16.73 -5.11
N GLU A 62 -4.80 17.45 -6.22
CA GLU A 62 -5.18 16.97 -7.54
C GLU A 62 -4.30 15.79 -8.00
N SER A 63 -3.02 15.77 -7.62
CA SER A 63 -2.13 14.65 -7.93
C SER A 63 -2.50 13.40 -7.13
N GLU A 64 -2.85 13.55 -5.86
CA GLU A 64 -3.29 12.45 -5.00
C GLU A 64 -4.66 11.90 -5.47
N LEU A 65 -5.62 12.78 -5.81
CA LEU A 65 -6.91 12.37 -6.37
C LEU A 65 -6.76 11.59 -7.69
N ARG A 66 -5.77 11.93 -8.53
CA ARG A 66 -5.43 11.15 -9.73
C ARG A 66 -4.85 9.79 -9.39
N GLU A 67 -4.02 9.71 -8.36
CA GLU A 67 -3.48 8.46 -7.86
C GLU A 67 -4.61 7.55 -7.37
N ILE A 68 -5.54 8.09 -6.58
CA ILE A 68 -6.73 7.37 -6.09
C ILE A 68 -7.59 6.86 -7.26
N ASN A 69 -7.81 7.70 -8.27
CA ASN A 69 -8.55 7.28 -9.47
C ASN A 69 -7.85 6.15 -10.24
N ASN A 70 -6.50 6.16 -10.28
CA ASN A 70 -5.73 5.07 -10.88
C ASN A 70 -5.84 3.80 -10.06
N PHE A 71 -5.72 3.88 -8.73
CA PHE A 71 -5.92 2.76 -7.81
C PHE A 71 -7.29 2.09 -8.01
N LEU A 72 -8.37 2.89 -8.05
CA LEU A 72 -9.73 2.36 -8.30
C LEU A 72 -9.84 1.65 -9.65
N THR A 73 -9.17 2.18 -10.67
CA THR A 73 -9.23 1.64 -12.04
C THR A 73 -8.39 0.38 -12.19
N MET A 74 -7.17 0.39 -11.66
CA MET A 74 -6.23 -0.71 -11.84
C MET A 74 -6.50 -1.81 -10.82
N ASP A 75 -6.45 -1.50 -9.53
CA ASP A 75 -6.42 -2.51 -8.48
C ASP A 75 -7.81 -3.04 -8.13
N ILE A 76 -8.82 -2.17 -8.07
CA ILE A 76 -10.18 -2.57 -7.70
C ILE A 76 -10.96 -3.07 -8.93
N TRP A 77 -10.99 -2.26 -10.00
CA TRP A 77 -11.80 -2.57 -11.17
C TRP A 77 -11.17 -3.65 -12.05
N ASN A 78 -10.01 -3.38 -12.65
CA ASN A 78 -9.40 -4.27 -13.64
C ASN A 78 -8.89 -5.57 -13.00
N ASP A 79 -8.04 -5.46 -11.99
CA ASP A 79 -7.39 -6.63 -11.38
C ASP A 79 -8.34 -7.40 -10.45
N GLY A 80 -9.38 -6.74 -9.94
CA GLY A 80 -10.41 -7.32 -9.08
C GLY A 80 -11.71 -7.66 -9.80
N PHE A 81 -12.65 -6.71 -9.82
CA PHE A 81 -14.05 -6.96 -10.16
C PHE A 81 -14.29 -7.46 -11.59
N VAL A 82 -13.51 -6.99 -12.56
CA VAL A 82 -13.57 -7.47 -13.95
C VAL A 82 -13.11 -8.92 -14.05
N ASN A 83 -12.05 -9.29 -13.35
CA ASN A 83 -11.56 -10.67 -13.31
C ASN A 83 -12.55 -11.61 -12.61
N ILE A 84 -13.19 -11.18 -11.53
CA ILE A 84 -14.25 -11.96 -10.85
C ILE A 84 -15.45 -12.19 -11.78
N SER A 85 -15.90 -11.14 -12.46
CA SER A 85 -17.02 -11.23 -13.41
C SER A 85 -16.68 -12.17 -14.58
N SER A 86 -15.42 -12.18 -15.02
CA SER A 86 -14.95 -13.15 -16.01
C SER A 86 -14.93 -14.57 -15.47
N TYR A 87 -14.42 -14.76 -14.24
CA TYR A 87 -14.23 -16.07 -13.63
C TYR A 87 -15.54 -16.81 -13.38
N THR A 88 -16.54 -16.09 -12.85
CA THR A 88 -17.89 -16.62 -12.66
C THR A 88 -18.50 -17.06 -13.99
N ARG A 89 -18.30 -16.32 -15.08
CA ARG A 89 -18.83 -16.70 -16.40
C ARG A 89 -18.04 -17.78 -17.14
N ARG A 90 -16.70 -17.77 -17.06
CA ARG A 90 -15.81 -18.53 -17.97
C ARG A 90 -14.77 -19.41 -17.26
N GLY A 91 -14.67 -19.30 -15.93
CA GLY A 91 -13.65 -19.98 -15.14
C GLY A 91 -12.22 -19.43 -15.30
N THR A 92 -12.05 -18.33 -16.03
CA THR A 92 -10.76 -17.69 -16.32
C THR A 92 -10.80 -16.21 -15.97
N ASP A 93 -9.63 -15.58 -15.88
CA ASP A 93 -9.53 -14.13 -15.80
C ASP A 93 -10.09 -13.43 -17.07
N ALA A 94 -10.09 -12.10 -17.07
CA ALA A 94 -10.61 -11.31 -18.18
C ALA A 94 -9.89 -11.56 -19.52
N LEU A 95 -8.61 -11.95 -19.47
CA LEU A 95 -7.75 -12.24 -20.62
C LEU A 95 -7.83 -13.70 -21.09
N GLY A 96 -8.58 -14.56 -20.37
CA GLY A 96 -8.71 -15.98 -20.69
C GLY A 96 -7.64 -16.87 -20.05
N GLN A 97 -6.89 -16.36 -19.09
CA GLN A 97 -5.83 -17.08 -18.38
C GLN A 97 -6.37 -17.76 -17.11
N THR A 98 -5.63 -18.76 -16.63
CA THR A 98 -5.91 -19.42 -15.35
C THR A 98 -5.92 -18.40 -14.22
N LEU A 99 -6.98 -18.40 -13.41
CA LEU A 99 -7.13 -17.51 -12.27
C LEU A 99 -7.18 -18.31 -10.97
N ASP A 100 -6.33 -17.95 -10.02
CA ASP A 100 -6.47 -18.36 -8.62
C ASP A 100 -7.39 -17.36 -7.89
N ILE A 101 -8.63 -17.78 -7.67
CA ILE A 101 -9.66 -16.92 -7.09
C ILE A 101 -9.41 -16.61 -5.61
N ASP A 102 -8.79 -17.53 -4.86
CA ASP A 102 -8.46 -17.32 -3.46
C ASP A 102 -7.34 -16.27 -3.35
N PHE A 103 -6.32 -16.38 -4.20
CA PHE A 103 -5.25 -15.39 -4.28
C PHE A 103 -5.76 -14.00 -4.73
N LEU A 104 -6.67 -13.94 -5.71
CA LEU A 104 -7.26 -12.66 -6.12
C LEU A 104 -8.03 -12.00 -4.98
N ILE A 105 -8.85 -12.74 -4.24
CA ILE A 105 -9.62 -12.19 -3.11
C ILE A 105 -8.67 -11.72 -1.98
N GLU A 106 -7.58 -12.43 -1.73
CA GLU A 106 -6.54 -11.99 -0.80
C GLU A 106 -5.90 -10.68 -1.23
N ARG A 107 -5.53 -10.54 -2.52
CA ARG A 107 -4.97 -9.31 -3.09
C ARG A 107 -5.96 -8.14 -3.02
N LEU A 108 -7.23 -8.38 -3.31
CA LEU A 108 -8.29 -7.39 -3.11
C LEU A 108 -8.37 -6.95 -1.64
N GLY A 109 -8.22 -7.86 -0.69
CA GLY A 109 -8.15 -7.51 0.74
C GLY A 109 -7.05 -6.51 1.06
N LYS A 110 -5.88 -6.60 0.40
CA LYS A 110 -4.81 -5.59 0.51
C LYS A 110 -5.18 -4.24 -0.11
N SER A 111 -5.88 -4.27 -1.23
CA SER A 111 -6.43 -3.03 -1.81
C SER A 111 -7.47 -2.40 -0.87
N MET A 112 -8.28 -3.18 -0.16
CA MET A 112 -9.23 -2.65 0.83
C MET A 112 -8.54 -1.99 2.03
N GLU A 113 -7.39 -2.51 2.48
CA GLU A 113 -6.55 -1.84 3.49
C GLU A 113 -6.11 -0.46 2.99
N LYS A 114 -5.62 -0.38 1.74
CA LYS A 114 -5.20 0.90 1.13
C LYS A 114 -6.36 1.86 0.92
N LYS A 115 -7.53 1.37 0.49
CA LYS A 115 -8.76 2.15 0.33
C LYS A 115 -9.13 2.89 1.62
N ALA A 116 -8.95 2.28 2.80
CA ALA A 116 -9.25 2.94 4.07
C ALA A 116 -8.38 4.18 4.33
N GLU A 117 -7.15 4.20 3.82
CA GLU A 117 -6.29 5.40 3.84
C GLU A 117 -6.88 6.50 2.95
N TYR A 118 -7.36 6.15 1.76
CA TYR A 118 -8.01 7.09 0.83
C TYR A 118 -9.37 7.57 1.34
N ASP A 119 -10.13 6.73 2.04
CA ASP A 119 -11.34 7.12 2.75
C ASP A 119 -11.03 8.25 3.74
N THR A 120 -9.96 8.08 4.53
CA THR A 120 -9.53 9.11 5.49
C THR A 120 -9.07 10.38 4.77
N TYR A 121 -8.27 10.23 3.71
CA TYR A 121 -7.75 11.35 2.92
C TYR A 121 -8.87 12.19 2.31
N ILE A 122 -9.81 11.56 1.58
CA ILE A 122 -10.87 12.27 0.86
C ILE A 122 -11.83 12.97 1.82
N GLN A 123 -12.20 12.33 2.93
CA GLN A 123 -13.05 12.98 3.93
C GLN A 123 -12.37 14.19 4.60
N GLY A 124 -11.03 14.20 4.66
CA GLY A 124 -10.22 15.30 5.18
C GLY A 124 -10.01 16.48 4.22
N LEU A 125 -10.43 16.38 2.96
CA LEU A 125 -10.24 17.46 1.98
C LEU A 125 -11.04 18.72 2.32
N ASP A 126 -10.64 19.86 1.75
CA ASP A 126 -11.35 21.14 1.90
C ASP A 126 -12.81 21.08 1.40
N PRO A 127 -13.70 21.97 1.89
CA PRO A 127 -15.11 22.03 1.46
C PRO A 127 -15.32 22.25 -0.06
N LYS A 128 -14.33 22.81 -0.77
CA LYS A 128 -14.40 22.96 -2.23
C LYS A 128 -14.49 21.62 -2.98
N TYR A 129 -14.20 20.49 -2.31
CA TYR A 129 -14.30 19.14 -2.88
C TYR A 129 -15.54 18.38 -2.38
N ASP A 130 -16.53 19.04 -1.76
CA ASP A 130 -17.67 18.34 -1.14
C ASP A 130 -18.52 17.51 -2.11
N ASP A 131 -18.65 17.93 -3.38
CA ASP A 131 -19.34 17.14 -4.40
C ASP A 131 -18.58 15.84 -4.71
N LEU A 132 -17.26 15.93 -4.90
CA LEU A 132 -16.37 14.78 -5.11
C LEU A 132 -16.40 13.82 -3.90
N LYS A 133 -16.45 14.36 -2.66
CA LYS A 133 -16.59 13.54 -1.45
C LYS A 133 -17.88 12.75 -1.42
N GLN A 134 -19.00 13.34 -1.86
CA GLN A 134 -20.29 12.65 -1.91
C GLN A 134 -20.26 11.48 -2.90
N VAL A 135 -19.62 11.67 -4.07
CA VAL A 135 -19.43 10.58 -5.04
C VAL A 135 -18.52 9.50 -4.47
N TRP A 136 -17.40 9.89 -3.84
CA TRP A 136 -16.51 8.95 -3.18
C TRP A 136 -17.21 8.12 -2.10
N THR A 137 -18.04 8.72 -1.23
CA THR A 137 -18.78 7.97 -0.20
C THR A 137 -19.65 6.88 -0.82
N LYS A 138 -20.32 7.15 -1.95
CA LYS A 138 -21.12 6.13 -2.64
C LYS A 138 -20.25 5.04 -3.25
N LEU A 139 -19.19 5.43 -3.94
CA LEU A 139 -18.24 4.51 -4.56
C LEU A 139 -17.56 3.60 -3.51
N SER A 140 -17.09 4.20 -2.43
CA SER A 140 -16.41 3.53 -1.32
C SER A 140 -17.33 2.50 -0.65
N ASN A 141 -18.56 2.88 -0.31
CA ASN A 141 -19.54 1.96 0.26
C ASN A 141 -19.89 0.80 -0.70
N GLU A 142 -20.05 1.08 -1.99
CA GLU A 142 -20.34 0.05 -2.98
C GLU A 142 -19.16 -0.92 -3.15
N THR A 143 -17.94 -0.42 -3.07
CA THR A 143 -16.72 -1.25 -3.07
C THR A 143 -16.72 -2.21 -1.87
N ASP A 144 -17.09 -1.73 -0.68
CA ASP A 144 -17.19 -2.56 0.52
C ASP A 144 -18.29 -3.63 0.38
N ILE A 145 -19.46 -3.28 -0.18
CA ILE A 145 -20.56 -4.22 -0.46
C ILE A 145 -20.09 -5.34 -1.40
N LEU A 146 -19.43 -4.99 -2.50
CA LEU A 146 -18.92 -5.96 -3.46
C LEU A 146 -17.84 -6.84 -2.83
N TYR A 147 -16.88 -6.26 -2.12
CA TYR A 147 -15.83 -7.04 -1.45
C TYR A 147 -16.41 -8.00 -0.41
N ASN A 148 -17.36 -7.55 0.42
CA ASN A 148 -18.02 -8.42 1.40
C ASN A 148 -18.81 -9.55 0.73
N THR A 149 -19.44 -9.31 -0.42
CA THR A 149 -20.11 -10.37 -1.21
C THR A 149 -19.14 -11.50 -1.56
N LEU A 150 -17.89 -11.17 -1.93
CA LEU A 150 -16.86 -12.17 -2.23
C LEU A 150 -16.41 -12.96 -1.00
N LYS A 151 -16.38 -12.30 0.16
CA LYS A 151 -16.02 -12.93 1.44
C LYS A 151 -17.10 -13.87 1.94
N ASP A 152 -18.36 -13.45 1.83
CA ASP A 152 -19.51 -14.19 2.34
C ASP A 152 -19.88 -15.36 1.42
N ASN A 153 -19.74 -15.17 0.11
CA ASN A 153 -20.00 -16.19 -0.88
C ASN A 153 -18.86 -16.23 -1.89
N LYS A 154 -17.88 -17.11 -1.69
CA LYS A 154 -16.75 -17.21 -2.61
C LYS A 154 -17.23 -17.67 -4.00
N PRO A 155 -16.89 -16.96 -5.09
CA PRO A 155 -17.27 -17.36 -6.44
C PRO A 155 -16.59 -18.67 -6.86
N THR A 156 -17.29 -19.44 -7.69
CA THR A 156 -16.76 -20.64 -8.32
C THR A 156 -16.68 -20.47 -9.84
N ALA A 157 -15.76 -21.20 -10.47
CA ALA A 157 -15.57 -21.13 -11.92
C ALA A 157 -16.82 -21.60 -12.67
N ASN A 158 -17.24 -20.83 -13.68
CA ASN A 158 -18.40 -21.14 -14.54
C ASN A 158 -19.76 -21.16 -13.82
N ASP A 159 -19.89 -20.43 -12.72
CA ASP A 159 -21.16 -20.17 -12.04
C ASP A 159 -21.84 -18.90 -12.61
N GLU A 160 -22.64 -19.07 -13.66
CA GLU A 160 -23.42 -17.98 -14.28
C GLU A 160 -24.54 -17.44 -13.36
N ASP A 161 -24.91 -18.20 -12.33
CA ASP A 161 -25.95 -17.79 -11.39
C ASP A 161 -25.40 -16.92 -10.26
N TYR A 162 -24.08 -16.89 -10.07
CA TYR A 162 -23.39 -16.07 -9.08
C TYR A 162 -23.76 -14.58 -9.23
N LYS A 163 -24.27 -13.97 -8.16
CA LYS A 163 -24.74 -12.58 -8.16
C LYS A 163 -23.60 -11.64 -7.80
N PHE A 164 -22.99 -11.05 -8.81
CA PHE A 164 -21.94 -10.03 -8.68
C PHE A 164 -22.21 -8.85 -9.61
N ASP A 165 -23.19 -8.02 -9.25
CA ASP A 165 -23.57 -6.86 -10.05
C ASP A 165 -22.68 -5.66 -9.73
N THR A 166 -21.85 -5.28 -10.69
CA THR A 166 -20.91 -4.16 -10.56
C THR A 166 -21.42 -2.86 -11.16
N GLY A 167 -22.69 -2.80 -11.58
CA GLY A 167 -23.25 -1.65 -12.28
C GLY A 167 -23.20 -0.35 -11.48
N LEU A 168 -23.57 -0.38 -10.20
CA LEU A 168 -23.49 0.79 -9.31
C LEU A 168 -22.05 1.23 -9.08
N TYR A 169 -21.13 0.28 -8.85
CA TYR A 169 -19.72 0.59 -8.71
C TYR A 169 -19.18 1.30 -9.94
N SER A 170 -19.44 0.76 -11.14
CA SER A 170 -19.01 1.35 -12.41
C SER A 170 -19.54 2.78 -12.55
N GLN A 171 -20.82 2.99 -12.25
CA GLN A 171 -21.44 4.32 -12.34
C GLN A 171 -20.75 5.34 -11.41
N TYR A 172 -20.52 4.97 -10.14
CA TYR A 172 -19.88 5.88 -9.19
C TYR A 172 -18.40 6.09 -9.48
N LYS A 173 -17.69 5.05 -9.94
CA LYS A 173 -16.29 5.15 -10.37
C LYS A 173 -16.15 6.12 -11.54
N ASP A 174 -17.01 6.02 -12.53
CA ASP A 174 -16.97 6.90 -13.71
C ASP A 174 -17.30 8.36 -13.33
N ALA A 175 -18.27 8.56 -12.45
CA ALA A 175 -18.55 9.90 -11.90
C ALA A 175 -17.34 10.48 -11.15
N PHE A 176 -16.72 9.69 -10.26
CA PHE A 176 -15.52 10.11 -9.53
C PHE A 176 -14.38 10.45 -10.48
N SER A 177 -14.16 9.62 -11.51
CA SER A 177 -13.14 9.85 -12.52
C SER A 177 -13.34 11.16 -13.26
N ASN A 178 -14.60 11.46 -13.64
CA ASN A 178 -14.95 12.71 -14.30
C ASN A 178 -14.69 13.93 -13.40
N ASP A 179 -15.06 13.84 -12.11
CA ASP A 179 -14.80 14.91 -11.14
C ASP A 179 -13.30 15.17 -10.98
N VAL A 180 -12.49 14.10 -10.88
CA VAL A 180 -11.01 14.21 -10.81
C VAL A 180 -10.42 14.82 -12.08
N MET A 181 -10.91 14.44 -13.26
CA MET A 181 -10.44 15.01 -14.53
C MET A 181 -10.80 16.50 -14.65
N ALA A 182 -11.97 16.91 -14.15
CA ALA A 182 -12.42 18.29 -14.19
C ALA A 182 -11.56 19.24 -13.32
N LEU A 183 -10.81 18.72 -12.35
CA LEU A 183 -9.88 19.51 -11.53
C LEU A 183 -8.59 19.90 -12.27
N ASN A 184 -8.25 19.22 -13.36
CA ASN A 184 -7.10 19.52 -14.22
C ASN A 184 -7.51 19.58 -15.70
N PRO A 185 -8.27 20.63 -16.10
CA PRO A 185 -8.77 20.80 -17.46
C PRO A 185 -7.68 21.12 -18.49
#